data_AF-A0A659UJ87-F1
#
_entry.id   AF-A0A659UJ87-F1
#
_cell.length_a   1.000
_cell.length_b   1.000
_cell.length_c   1.000
_cell.angle_alpha   90.00
_cell.angle_beta   90.00
_cell.angle_gamma   90.00
#
_symmetry.space_group_name_H-M   'P 1'
#
loop_
_entity.id
_entity.type
_entity.pdbx_description
1 polymer ?
#
loop_
_entity_poly.entity_id
_entity_poly.type
_entity_poly.pdbx_seq_one_letter_code
_entity_poly.pdbx_strand_id
1 'polypeptide(L)'
;MTDITATAPAIVGRSLWGDAWARLKANRAAMFSLYYLILIGVVSVFGPWFVPHQYTTIYADYVRMPPSLSAYPKPDMIETALAEAIKRMRVD
;
A
#
# COMPACT_ATOMS: atom_id res chain seq x y z
N MET A 1 -39.45 -23.31 -57.79
CA MET A 1 -38.06 -23.02 -57.39
C MET A 1 -38.16 -22.08 -56.20
N THR A 2 -38.10 -22.65 -54.99
CA THR A 2 -38.28 -21.93 -53.71
C THR A 2 -36.95 -21.89 -53.00
N ASP A 3 -36.24 -20.77 -53.13
CA ASP A 3 -35.02 -20.50 -52.39
C ASP A 3 -35.39 -19.93 -51.01
N ILE A 4 -35.32 -20.78 -50.00
CA ILE A 4 -35.39 -20.36 -48.60
C ILE A 4 -34.00 -19.82 -48.25
N THR A 5 -33.78 -18.51 -48.44
CA THR A 5 -32.65 -17.80 -47.85
C THR A 5 -32.88 -17.71 -46.34
N ALA A 6 -32.46 -18.74 -45.62
CA ALA A 6 -32.35 -18.72 -44.17
C ALA A 6 -31.23 -17.76 -43.77
N THR A 7 -31.58 -16.51 -43.50
CA THR A 7 -30.68 -15.51 -42.91
C THR A 7 -30.46 -15.87 -41.44
N ALA A 8 -29.64 -16.89 -41.17
CA ALA A 8 -29.20 -17.20 -39.82
C ALA A 8 -28.35 -16.03 -39.30
N PRO A 9 -28.64 -15.46 -38.12
CA PRO A 9 -27.85 -14.36 -37.58
C PRO A 9 -26.42 -14.87 -37.32
N ALA A 10 -25.42 -14.14 -37.83
CA ALA A 10 -24.02 -14.45 -37.58
C ALA A 10 -23.76 -14.37 -36.07
N ILE A 11 -23.46 -15.52 -35.46
CA ILE A 11 -23.11 -15.62 -34.04
C ILE A 11 -21.75 -14.95 -33.88
N VAL A 12 -21.74 -13.69 -33.45
CA VAL A 12 -20.52 -12.95 -33.18
C VAL A 12 -19.82 -13.62 -32.00
N GLY A 13 -18.64 -14.20 -32.24
CA GLY A 13 -17.80 -14.76 -31.21
C GLY A 13 -17.39 -13.67 -30.21
N ARG A 14 -17.99 -13.68 -29.03
CA ARG A 14 -17.61 -12.80 -27.92
C ARG A 14 -16.31 -13.29 -27.28
N SER A 15 -15.45 -12.36 -26.85
CA SER A 15 -14.21 -12.73 -26.17
C SER A 15 -14.51 -13.34 -24.81
N LEU A 16 -13.79 -14.41 -24.46
CA LEU A 16 -13.92 -15.08 -23.15
C LEU A 16 -13.64 -14.10 -21.99
N TRP A 17 -12.75 -13.13 -22.23
CA TRP A 17 -12.45 -12.07 -21.28
C TRP A 17 -13.63 -11.13 -21.03
N GLY A 18 -14.33 -10.71 -22.10
CA GLY A 18 -15.51 -9.85 -22.00
C GLY A 18 -16.64 -10.53 -21.23
N ASP A 19 -16.83 -11.84 -21.46
CA ASP A 19 -17.81 -12.64 -20.74
C ASP A 19 -17.50 -12.79 -19.25
N ALA A 20 -16.24 -13.07 -18.92
CA ALA A 20 -15.79 -13.14 -17.53
C ALA A 20 -16.01 -11.80 -16.82
N TRP A 21 -15.68 -10.69 -17.49
CA TRP A 21 -15.88 -9.34 -16.93
C TRP A 21 -17.35 -8.98 -16.74
N ALA A 22 -18.23 -9.36 -17.68
CA ALA A 22 -19.67 -9.16 -17.53
C ALA A 22 -20.24 -9.94 -16.35
N ARG A 23 -19.82 -11.20 -16.17
CA ARG A 23 -20.23 -12.05 -15.03
C ARG A 23 -19.72 -11.50 -13.69
N LEU A 24 -18.49 -10.98 -13.66
CA LEU A 24 -17.94 -10.37 -12.45
C LEU A 24 -18.73 -9.11 -12.05
N LYS A 25 -19.01 -8.21 -13.00
CA LYS A 25 -19.79 -6.99 -12.75
C LYS A 25 -21.24 -7.26 -12.34
N ALA A 26 -21.83 -8.36 -12.79
CA ALA A 26 -23.18 -8.75 -12.40
C ALA A 26 -23.28 -9.13 -10.90
N ASN A 27 -22.17 -9.55 -10.28
CA ASN A 27 -22.14 -9.89 -8.85
C ASN A 27 -21.61 -8.72 -8.00
N ARG A 28 -22.53 -8.02 -7.33
CA ARG A 28 -22.20 -6.91 -6.43
C ARG A 28 -21.26 -7.30 -5.27
N ALA A 29 -21.41 -8.50 -4.71
CA ALA A 29 -20.56 -8.97 -3.62
C ALA A 29 -19.12 -9.23 -4.10
N ALA A 30 -18.96 -9.83 -5.29
CA ALA A 30 -17.64 -10.04 -5.89
C ALA A 30 -16.97 -8.72 -6.33
N MET A 31 -17.75 -7.74 -6.80
CA MET A 31 -17.21 -6.41 -7.10
C MET A 31 -16.71 -5.70 -5.84
N PHE A 32 -17.40 -5.87 -4.70
CA PHE A 32 -16.95 -5.30 -3.44
C PHE A 32 -15.59 -5.87 -3.01
N SER A 33 -15.41 -7.19 -3.08
CA SER A 33 -14.11 -7.80 -2.76
C SER A 33 -13.02 -7.38 -3.76
N LEU A 34 -13.35 -7.20 -5.04
CA LEU A 34 -12.41 -6.66 -6.03
C LEU A 34 -11.93 -5.26 -5.64
N TYR A 35 -12.85 -4.34 -5.29
CA TYR A 35 -12.47 -3.00 -4.84
C TYR A 35 -11.64 -3.03 -3.56
N TYR A 36 -11.98 -3.90 -2.61
CA TYR A 36 -11.22 -4.07 -1.37
C TYR A 36 -9.78 -4.52 -1.64
N LEU A 37 -9.60 -5.51 -2.53
CA LEU A 37 -8.27 -5.98 -2.93
C LEU A 37 -7.47 -4.90 -3.67
N ILE A 38 -8.12 -4.13 -4.55
CA ILE A 38 -7.48 -3.00 -5.23
C ILE A 38 -7.03 -1.96 -4.21
N LEU A 39 -7.88 -1.63 -3.23
CA LEU A 39 -7.55 -0.66 -2.18
C LEU A 39 -6.36 -1.12 -1.33
N ILE A 40 -6.33 -2.39 -0.91
CA ILE A 40 -5.18 -2.96 -0.20
C ILE A 40 -3.92 -2.89 -1.08
N GLY A 41 -4.02 -3.24 -2.36
CA GLY A 41 -2.92 -3.20 -3.31
C GLY A 41 -2.34 -1.78 -3.44
N VAL A 42 -3.20 -0.78 -3.61
CA VAL A 42 -2.82 0.64 -3.66
C VAL A 42 -2.14 1.06 -2.37
N VAL A 43 -2.73 0.77 -1.20
CA VAL A 43 -2.12 1.12 0.09
C VAL A 43 -0.77 0.43 0.29
N SER A 44 -0.60 -0.80 -0.18
CA SER A 44 0.66 -1.54 -0.04
C SER A 44 1.76 -1.00 -0.96
N VAL A 45 1.42 -0.63 -2.19
CA VAL A 45 2.38 -0.07 -3.15
C VAL A 45 2.74 1.37 -2.80
N PHE A 46 1.74 2.19 -2.45
CA PHE A 46 1.95 3.61 -2.21
C PHE A 46 2.24 3.96 -0.75
N GLY A 47 1.85 3.11 0.21
CA GLY A 47 2.07 3.31 1.63
C GLY A 47 3.52 3.63 2.01
N PRO A 48 4.53 2.93 1.46
CA PRO A 48 5.93 3.24 1.75
C PRO A 48 6.36 4.67 1.38
N TRP A 49 5.74 5.31 0.37
CA TRP A 49 6.05 6.71 0.04
C TRP A 49 5.47 7.71 1.05
N PHE A 50 4.44 7.34 1.81
CA PHE A 50 3.85 8.19 2.85
C PHE A 50 4.55 8.03 4.21
N VAL A 51 5.32 6.97 4.41
CA VAL A 51 6.01 6.70 5.67
C VAL A 51 7.45 7.24 5.59
N PRO A 52 7.88 8.12 6.51
CA PRO A 52 9.23 8.70 6.48
C PRO A 52 10.32 7.71 6.92
N HIS A 53 9.92 6.55 7.47
CA HIS A 53 10.83 5.53 7.97
C HIS A 53 11.19 4.55 6.86
N GLN A 54 12.49 4.47 6.55
CA GLN A 54 13.02 3.50 5.60
C GLN A 54 12.98 2.09 6.21
N TYR A 55 12.59 1.09 5.41
CA TYR A 55 12.49 -0.31 5.87
C TYR A 55 13.85 -0.94 6.22
N THR A 56 14.95 -0.41 5.66
CA THR A 56 16.32 -0.88 5.90
C THR A 56 16.97 -0.24 7.13
N THR A 57 16.42 0.86 7.66
CA THR A 57 17.08 1.59 8.75
C THR A 57 16.76 0.97 10.10
N ILE A 58 17.81 0.54 10.81
CA ILE A 58 17.72 0.01 12.17
C ILE A 58 18.26 1.07 13.14
N TYR A 59 17.43 1.52 14.08
CA TYR A 59 17.83 2.46 15.13
C TYR A 59 18.21 1.71 16.42
N ALA A 60 19.49 1.36 16.57
CA ALA A 60 20.00 0.56 17.69
C ALA A 60 19.74 1.20 19.06
N ASP A 61 19.78 2.52 19.15
CA ASP A 61 19.61 3.27 20.41
C ASP A 61 18.17 3.25 20.95
N TYR A 62 17.19 2.90 20.11
CA TYR A 62 15.76 2.94 20.45
C TYR A 62 15.10 1.55 20.56
N VAL A 63 15.87 0.45 20.51
CA VAL A 63 15.34 -0.92 20.49
C VAL A 63 14.54 -1.28 21.76
N ARG A 64 14.95 -0.76 22.92
CA ARG A 64 14.32 -1.04 24.24
C ARG A 64 13.55 0.14 24.81
N MET A 65 13.23 1.14 23.97
CA MET A 65 12.52 2.33 24.42
C MET A 65 11.04 2.00 24.70
N PRO A 66 10.44 2.47 25.80
CA PRO A 66 9.01 2.27 26.05
C PRO A 66 8.16 2.96 24.98
N PRO A 67 6.96 2.44 24.68
CA PRO A 67 6.04 3.08 23.75
C PRO A 67 5.70 4.49 24.23
N SER A 68 5.76 5.46 23.33
CA SER A 68 5.55 6.87 23.65
C SER A 68 4.81 7.57 22.51
N LEU A 69 3.98 8.55 22.85
CA LEU A 69 3.27 9.38 21.87
C LEU A 69 4.12 10.56 21.38
N SER A 70 5.28 10.78 22.00
CA SER A 70 6.26 11.78 21.59
C SER A 70 7.28 11.19 20.63
N ALA A 71 7.70 11.97 19.62
CA ALA A 71 8.83 11.60 18.79
C ALA A 71 10.13 11.61 19.63
N TYR A 72 10.96 10.59 19.45
CA TYR A 72 12.33 10.60 19.92
C TYR A 72 13.23 11.23 18.85
N PRO A 73 14.36 11.85 19.22
CA PRO A 73 14.90 12.03 20.57
C PRO A 73 14.14 13.12 21.35
N LYS A 74 13.98 12.92 22.66
CA LYS A 74 13.38 13.95 23.52
C LYS A 74 14.39 15.08 23.82
N PRO A 75 13.94 16.32 24.10
CA PRO A 75 14.84 17.46 24.33
C PRO A 75 15.88 17.21 25.43
N ASP A 76 15.49 16.56 26.52
CA ASP A 76 16.35 16.19 27.65
C ASP A 76 17.52 15.28 27.25
N MET A 77 17.29 14.36 26.30
CA MET A 77 18.34 13.47 25.78
C MET A 77 19.37 14.24 24.96
N ILE A 78 18.94 15.27 24.22
CA ILE A 78 19.81 16.09 23.38
C ILE A 78 20.70 16.96 24.27
N GLU A 79 20.13 17.60 25.28
CA GLU A 79 20.86 18.46 26.23
C GLU A 79 21.94 17.66 26.98
N THR A 80 21.57 16.46 27.46
CA THR A 80 22.52 15.58 28.17
C THR A 80 23.65 15.13 27.26
N ALA A 81 23.34 14.66 26.04
CA ALA A 81 24.35 14.21 25.09
C ALA A 81 25.29 15.34 24.66
N LEU A 82 24.76 16.57 24.50
CA LEU A 82 25.55 17.75 24.17
C LEU A 82 26.50 18.13 25.32
N ALA A 83 26.01 18.16 26.56
CA ALA A 83 26.82 18.46 27.74
C ALA A 83 27.96 17.44 27.92
N GLU A 84 27.69 16.15 27.72
CA GLU A 84 28.71 15.11 27.75
C GLU A 84 29.75 15.28 26.64
N ALA A 85 29.32 15.63 25.42
CA ALA A 85 30.21 15.86 24.29
C ALA A 85 31.16 17.05 24.54
N ILE A 86 30.63 18.16 25.05
CA ILE A 86 31.42 19.37 25.38
C ILE A 86 32.48 19.04 26.45
N LYS A 87 32.05 18.38 27.54
CA LYS A 87 32.94 17.92 28.61
C LYS A 87 34.06 17.02 28.09
N ARG A 88 33.74 16.14 27.13
CA ARG A 88 34.71 15.21 26.53
C ARG A 88 35.71 15.93 25.62
N MET A 89 35.28 17.00 24.96
CA MET A 89 36.16 17.88 24.18
C MET A 89 37.01 18.81 25.06
N ARG A 90 36.78 18.84 26.38
CA ARG A 90 37.43 19.74 27.34
C ARG A 90 37.33 21.22 26.94
N VAL A 91 36.20 21.56 26.33
CA VAL A 91 35.81 22.94 26.05
C VAL A 91 34.89 23.34 27.21
N ASP A 92 35.47 23.50 28.39
CA ASP A 92 34.80 24.11 29.55
C ASP A 92 35.22 25.58 29.67
#